data_AF-A0A285NMG6-F1
#
_entry.id   AF-A0A285NMG6-F1
#
_cell.length_a   1.000
_cell.length_b   1.000
_cell.length_c   1.000
_cell.angle_alpha   90.00
_cell.angle_beta   90.00
_cell.angle_gamma   90.00
#
_symmetry.space_group_name_H-M   'P 1'
#
loop_
_entity.id
_entity.type
_entity.pdbx_description
1 polymer ?
#
loop_
_entity_poly.entity_id
_entity_poly.type
_entity_poly.pdbx_seq_one_letter_code
_entity_poly.pdbx_strand_id
1 'polypeptide(L)'
;MSRFFNLELLKYQVYTTVFTVFFSVFGLSLFYTIYTPHKPEELKLDINTADYYDLLKVPFIGRKTAEKILKIREEYGFVPEEEIKKLRYYKKFKYFIRVE
;
A
#
# COMPACT_ATOMS: atom_id res chain seq x y z
N MET A 1 -34.86 48.26 7.61
CA MET A 1 -34.44 47.13 8.46
C MET A 1 -34.33 45.80 7.71
N SER A 2 -35.30 45.43 6.86
CA SER A 2 -35.27 44.16 6.09
C SER A 2 -34.05 43.98 5.16
N ARG A 3 -33.60 45.05 4.51
CA ARG A 3 -32.46 45.03 3.58
C ARG A 3 -31.11 44.71 4.24
N PHE A 4 -30.95 45.05 5.52
CA PHE A 4 -29.73 44.80 6.29
C PHE A 4 -29.65 43.33 6.73
N PHE A 5 -30.77 42.78 7.20
CA PHE A 5 -30.89 41.37 7.59
C PHE A 5 -30.61 40.41 6.42
N ASN A 6 -31.09 40.75 5.22
CA ASN A 6 -30.80 39.98 4.00
C ASN A 6 -29.31 39.99 3.60
N LEU A 7 -28.57 41.06 3.90
CA LEU A 7 -27.13 41.14 3.60
C LEU A 7 -26.30 40.26 4.54
N GLU A 8 -26.67 40.18 5.82
CA GLU A 8 -26.00 39.28 6.77
C GLU A 8 -26.29 37.81 6.46
N LEU A 9 -27.55 37.49 6.14
CA LEU A 9 -27.93 36.15 5.67
C LEU A 9 -27.19 35.76 4.39
N LEU A 10 -27.07 36.68 3.43
CA LEU A 10 -26.33 36.44 2.19
C LEU A 10 -24.84 36.17 2.45
N LYS A 11 -24.21 36.93 3.35
CA LYS A 11 -22.81 36.70 3.73
C LYS A 11 -22.61 35.33 4.37
N TYR A 12 -23.52 34.90 5.25
CA TYR A 12 -23.47 33.57 5.86
C TYR A 12 -23.65 32.46 4.82
N GLN A 13 -24.57 32.62 3.88
CA GLN A 13 -24.76 31.69 2.77
C GLN A 13 -23.52 31.61 1.87
N VAL A 14 -22.88 32.74 1.58
CA VAL A 14 -21.62 32.76 0.82
C VAL A 14 -20.50 32.05 1.59
N TYR A 15 -20.38 32.29 2.90
CA TYR A 15 -19.37 31.62 3.72
C TYR A 15 -19.57 30.09 3.75
N THR A 16 -20.81 29.64 3.97
CA THR A 16 -21.14 28.20 4.01
C THR A 16 -20.95 27.52 2.65
N THR A 17 -21.27 28.20 1.55
CA THR A 17 -21.02 27.66 0.20
C THR A 17 -19.54 27.58 -0.13
N VAL A 18 -18.74 28.59 0.22
CA VAL A 18 -17.27 28.53 0.05
C VAL A 18 -16.66 27.42 0.89
N PHE A 19 -17.08 27.28 2.14
CA PHE A 19 -16.59 26.24 3.05
C PHE A 19 -16.92 24.83 2.52
N THR A 20 -18.13 24.60 2.03
CA THR A 20 -18.55 23.31 1.49
C THR A 20 -17.84 22.97 0.18
N VAL A 21 -17.61 23.96 -0.70
CA VAL A 21 -16.81 23.77 -1.93
C VAL A 21 -15.34 23.48 -1.58
N PHE A 22 -14.78 24.17 -0.59
CA PHE A 22 -13.42 23.90 -0.14
C PHE A 22 -13.28 22.48 0.41
N PHE A 23 -14.20 22.05 1.27
CA PHE A 23 -14.18 20.69 1.83
C PHE A 23 -14.44 19.61 0.77
N SER A 24 -15.26 19.87 -0.24
CA SER A 24 -15.49 18.89 -1.32
C SER A 24 -14.27 18.75 -2.22
N VAL A 25 -13.62 19.85 -2.62
CA VAL A 25 -12.38 19.82 -3.40
C VAL A 25 -11.24 19.19 -2.61
N PHE A 26 -11.10 19.54 -1.33
CA PHE A 26 -10.09 18.97 -0.45
C PHE A 26 -10.32 17.48 -0.18
N GLY A 27 -11.57 17.09 0.09
CA GLY A 27 -11.96 15.69 0.26
C GLY A 27 -11.72 14.85 -1.00
N LEU A 28 -12.01 15.40 -2.19
CA LEU A 28 -11.69 14.75 -3.47
C LEU A 28 -10.17 14.60 -3.67
N SER A 29 -9.37 15.59 -3.31
CA SER A 29 -7.90 15.51 -3.39
C SER A 29 -7.32 14.46 -2.44
N LEU A 30 -7.82 14.39 -1.20
CA LEU A 30 -7.46 13.34 -0.25
C LEU A 30 -7.88 11.96 -0.76
N PHE A 31 -9.12 11.83 -1.24
CA PHE A 31 -9.63 10.55 -1.77
C PHE A 31 -8.82 10.08 -2.98
N TYR A 32 -8.47 10.98 -3.91
CA TYR A 32 -7.65 10.65 -5.08
C TYR A 32 -6.29 10.08 -4.68
N THR A 33 -5.64 10.65 -3.67
CA THR A 33 -4.34 10.19 -3.16
C THR A 33 -4.41 8.79 -2.55
N ILE A 34 -5.54 8.45 -1.91
CA ILE A 34 -5.75 7.12 -1.30
C ILE A 34 -6.18 6.08 -2.34
N TYR A 35 -6.83 6.52 -3.43
CA TYR A 35 -7.37 5.64 -4.46
C TYR A 35 -6.38 5.36 -5.61
N THR A 36 -5.20 5.99 -5.65
CA THR A 36 -4.22 5.69 -6.71
C THR A 36 -3.87 4.19 -6.67
N PRO A 37 -4.23 3.40 -7.70
CA PRO A 37 -3.96 1.98 -7.69
C PRO A 37 -2.46 1.76 -7.77
N HIS A 38 -1.91 1.09 -6.76
CA HIS A 38 -0.51 0.67 -6.79
C HIS A 38 -0.25 -0.24 -7.98
N LYS A 39 0.91 -0.07 -8.63
CA LYS A 39 1.31 -0.98 -9.70
C LYS A 39 1.44 -2.40 -9.12
N PRO A 40 1.04 -3.46 -9.85
CA PRO A 40 1.11 -4.83 -9.34
C PRO A 40 2.51 -5.27 -8.89
N GLU A 41 3.54 -4.66 -9.44
CA GLU A 41 4.95 -4.91 -9.11
C GLU A 41 5.34 -4.36 -7.72
N GLU A 42 4.73 -3.26 -7.29
CA GLU A 42 4.95 -2.63 -5.97
C GLU A 42 4.29 -3.42 -4.84
N LEU A 43 3.33 -4.29 -5.16
CA LEU A 43 2.63 -5.15 -4.19
C LEU A 43 3.42 -6.43 -3.87
N LYS A 44 4.49 -6.72 -4.60
CA LYS A 44 5.31 -7.91 -4.37
C LYS A 44 6.23 -7.69 -3.18
N LEU A 45 6.29 -8.69 -2.30
CA LEU A 45 7.21 -8.67 -1.17
C LEU A 45 8.64 -8.87 -1.66
N ASP A 46 9.55 -7.99 -1.27
CA ASP A 46 10.97 -8.17 -1.50
C ASP A 46 11.55 -9.20 -0.51
N ILE A 47 12.03 -10.33 -1.05
CA ILE A 47 12.50 -11.44 -0.22
C ILE A 47 13.85 -11.15 0.47
N ASN A 48 14.65 -10.24 -0.08
CA ASN A 48 15.97 -9.92 0.45
C ASN A 48 15.87 -9.04 1.70
N THR A 49 14.80 -8.25 1.81
CA THR A 49 14.57 -7.30 2.90
C THR A 49 13.48 -7.72 3.89
N ALA A 50 12.53 -8.56 3.49
CA ALA A 50 11.42 -9.01 4.33
C ALA A 50 11.85 -9.70 5.63
N ASP A 51 11.11 -9.49 6.72
CA ASP A 51 11.30 -10.25 7.95
C ASP A 51 10.57 -11.61 7.93
N TYR A 52 10.74 -12.42 8.99
CA TYR A 52 10.09 -13.71 9.09
C TYR A 52 8.55 -13.63 8.99
N TYR A 53 7.94 -12.64 9.63
CA TYR A 53 6.49 -12.50 9.71
C TYR A 53 5.90 -12.01 8.39
N ASP A 54 6.63 -11.17 7.66
CA ASP A 54 6.27 -10.73 6.32
C ASP A 54 6.30 -11.89 5.33
N LEU A 55 7.31 -12.76 5.41
CA LEU A 55 7.36 -13.99 4.60
C LEU A 55 6.15 -14.89 4.86
N LEU A 56 5.65 -14.96 6.09
CA LEU A 56 4.46 -15.76 6.43
C LEU A 56 3.14 -15.17 5.87
N LYS A 57 3.10 -13.88 5.55
CA LYS A 57 1.94 -13.25 4.90
C LYS A 57 1.84 -13.63 3.43
N VAL A 58 2.92 -14.10 2.83
CA VAL A 58 2.94 -14.49 1.41
C VAL A 58 2.17 -15.80 1.22
N PRO A 59 1.17 -15.84 0.33
CA PRO A 59 0.47 -17.07 0.00
C PRO A 59 1.44 -18.19 -0.39
N PHE A 60 1.21 -19.39 0.16
CA PHE A 60 2.03 -20.60 -0.05
C PHE A 60 3.44 -20.58 0.58
N ILE A 61 3.82 -19.53 1.32
CA ILE A 61 5.00 -19.54 2.18
C ILE A 61 4.55 -19.82 3.61
N GLY A 62 4.99 -20.95 4.16
CA GLY A 62 4.79 -21.30 5.57
C GLY A 62 6.11 -21.26 6.35
N ARG A 63 6.03 -21.53 7.66
CA ARG A 63 7.17 -21.48 8.60
C ARG A 63 8.46 -22.09 8.08
N LYS A 64 8.39 -23.34 7.59
CA LYS A 64 9.55 -24.07 7.05
C LYS A 64 10.16 -23.42 5.81
N THR A 65 9.34 -22.81 4.94
CA THR A 65 9.83 -22.13 3.74
C THR A 65 10.44 -20.79 4.11
N ALA A 66 9.80 -20.03 5.01
CA ALA A 66 10.31 -18.78 5.54
C ALA A 66 11.67 -18.96 6.25
N GLU A 67 11.79 -19.98 7.11
CA GLU A 67 13.07 -20.33 7.78
C GLU A 67 14.17 -20.66 6.76
N LYS A 68 13.85 -21.39 5.69
CA LYS A 68 14.83 -21.68 4.63
C LYS A 68 15.28 -20.44 3.89
N ILE A 69 14.35 -19.52 3.59
CA ILE A 69 14.67 -18.25 2.93
C ILE A 69 15.65 -17.44 3.78
N LEU A 70 15.39 -17.33 5.09
CA LEU A 70 16.29 -16.63 6.00
C LEU A 70 17.67 -17.29 6.08
N LYS A 71 17.73 -18.63 6.14
CA LYS A 71 19.01 -19.35 6.11
C LYS A 71 19.80 -19.12 4.82
N ILE A 72 19.13 -19.12 3.68
CA ILE A 72 19.77 -18.79 2.39
C ILE A 72 20.33 -17.36 2.45
N ARG A 73 19.60 -16.40 3.01
CA ARG A 73 20.11 -15.03 3.20
C ARG A 73 21.32 -14.97 4.12
N GLU A 74 21.32 -15.72 5.22
CA GLU A 74 22.45 -15.78 6.14
C GLU A 74 23.70 -16.35 5.47
N GLU A 75 23.54 -17.34 4.60
CA GLU A 75 24.65 -18.02 3.92
C GLU A 75 25.22 -17.19 2.75
N TYR A 76 24.37 -16.57 1.94
CA TYR A 76 24.76 -15.88 0.70
C TYR A 76 24.77 -14.35 0.82
N GLY A 77 24.21 -13.78 1.89
CA GLY A 77 23.94 -12.34 2.05
C GLY A 77 22.66 -11.86 1.35
N PHE A 78 22.13 -12.65 0.41
CA PHE A 78 20.90 -12.40 -0.34
C PHE A 78 20.26 -13.75 -0.72
N VAL A 79 19.12 -13.75 -1.42
CA VAL A 79 18.50 -14.98 -1.93
C VAL A 79 18.82 -15.17 -3.42
N PRO A 80 19.70 -16.12 -3.79
CA PRO A 80 19.95 -16.44 -5.19
C PRO A 80 18.71 -17.04 -5.86
N GLU A 81 18.47 -16.69 -7.12
CA GLU A 81 17.32 -17.19 -7.88
C GLU A 81 17.38 -18.72 -8.09
N GLU A 82 18.57 -19.31 -8.05
CA GLU A 82 18.73 -20.76 -8.15
C GLU A 82 18.27 -21.48 -6.89
N GLU A 83 18.56 -20.92 -5.71
CA GLU A 83 18.16 -21.49 -4.42
C GLU A 83 16.65 -21.34 -4.18
N ILE A 84 16.08 -20.20 -4.56
CA ILE A 84 14.64 -19.96 -4.38
C ILE A 84 13.79 -20.91 -5.24
N LYS A 85 14.27 -21.27 -6.45
CA LYS A 85 13.60 -22.21 -7.37
C LYS A 85 13.47 -23.62 -6.77
N LYS A 86 14.36 -24.00 -5.85
CA LYS A 86 14.36 -25.30 -5.16
C LYS A 86 13.34 -25.35 -4.01
N LEU A 87 12.78 -24.22 -3.59
CA LEU A 87 11.83 -24.17 -2.48
C LEU A 87 10.48 -24.80 -2.84
N ARG A 88 9.87 -25.44 -1.84
CA ARG A 88 8.56 -26.07 -1.98
C ARG A 88 7.52 -25.00 -2.33
N TYR A 89 6.71 -25.28 -3.36
CA TYR A 89 5.68 -24.37 -3.88
C TYR A 89 6.19 -23.09 -4.55
N TYR A 90 7.47 -23.00 -4.91
CA TYR A 90 8.03 -21.85 -5.65
C TYR A 90 7.18 -21.42 -6.85
N LYS A 91 6.75 -22.38 -7.68
CA LYS A 91 5.90 -22.10 -8.86
C LYS A 91 4.59 -21.36 -8.53
N LYS A 92 4.10 -21.45 -7.30
CA LYS A 92 2.89 -20.78 -6.82
C LYS A 92 3.21 -19.43 -6.18
N PHE A 93 4.18 -19.36 -5.27
CA PHE A 93 4.43 -18.12 -4.54
C PHE A 93 5.26 -17.09 -5.33
N LYS A 94 5.96 -17.49 -6.41
CA LYS A 94 6.81 -16.59 -7.22
C LYS A 94 6.11 -15.35 -7.77
N TYR A 95 4.78 -15.35 -7.82
CA TYR A 95 3.98 -14.20 -8.31
C TYR A 95 3.79 -13.12 -7.24
N PHE A 96 4.01 -13.43 -5.97
CA PHE A 96 3.79 -12.54 -4.83
C PHE A 96 5.10 -11.97 -4.25
N ILE A 97 6.23 -12.36 -4.83
CA ILE A 97 7.56 -11.95 -4.37
C ILE A 97 8.35 -11.32 -5.51
N ARG A 98 9.34 -10.52 -5.14
CA ARG A 98 10.38 -10.02 -6.02
C ARG A 98 11.75 -10.27 -5.38
N VAL A 99 12.76 -10.30 -6.22
CA VAL A 99 14.17 -10.45 -5.83
C VAL A 99 14.89 -9.27 -6.47
N GLU A 100 15.06 -8.20 -5.71
CA GLU A 100 15.75 -6.97 -6.10
C GLU A 100 17.05 -6.81 -5.30
#